data_AF-A0A2E8DZA2-F1
#
_entry.id   AF-A0A2E8DZA2-F1
#
_cell.length_a   1.000
_cell.length_b   1.000
_cell.length_c   1.000
_cell.angle_alpha   90.00
_cell.angle_beta   90.00
_cell.angle_gamma   90.00
#
_symmetry.space_group_name_H-M   'P 1'
#
loop_
_entity.id
_entity.type
_entity.pdbx_description
1 polymer ?
#
loop_
_entity_poly.entity_id
_entity_poly.type
_entity_poly.pdbx_seq_one_letter_code
_entity_poly.pdbx_strand_id
1 'polypeptide(L)'
;MNKYTTLIEATLQRFTSGGFLTGDLVKLKSNCTSSDWAKKQPSNLLEKLKEFAATDKHLRVSAVKTLRPAVSGGGMAAHHVDDFYCDIVMEEAPGLFHQFITLPAELLEYQEQDINLPELPDSLKGKGSTEGEPEELTIKSTDNPMDPVEQTRGVGDKDRSMTDTNNTDVINPNTQDNFNTSVYM
;
A
#
# COMPACT_ATOMS: atom_id res chain seq x y z
N MET A 1 8.14 -17.44 -29.14
CA MET A 1 8.92 -16.19 -29.33
C MET A 1 10.12 -16.26 -28.41
N ASN A 2 11.34 -16.02 -28.93
CA ASN A 2 12.57 -16.26 -28.17
C ASN A 2 12.83 -15.08 -27.21
N LYS A 3 13.18 -15.34 -25.93
CA LYS A 3 13.35 -14.30 -24.91
C LYS A 3 14.36 -13.21 -25.31
N TYR A 4 15.40 -13.60 -26.05
CA TYR A 4 16.41 -12.69 -26.58
C TYR A 4 15.86 -11.68 -27.60
N THR A 5 14.92 -12.12 -28.43
CA THR A 5 14.27 -11.24 -29.42
C THR A 5 13.50 -10.13 -28.72
N THR A 6 12.77 -10.47 -27.65
CA THR A 6 12.02 -9.49 -26.85
C THR A 6 12.93 -8.48 -26.16
N LEU A 7 14.10 -8.88 -25.65
CA LEU A 7 15.06 -7.95 -25.04
C LEU A 7 15.67 -7.00 -26.07
N ILE A 8 16.02 -7.50 -27.25
CA ILE A 8 16.55 -6.68 -28.35
C ILE A 8 15.47 -5.72 -28.87
N GLU A 9 14.24 -6.19 -29.02
CA GLU A 9 13.10 -5.35 -29.41
C GLU A 9 12.83 -4.26 -28.38
N ALA A 10 12.84 -4.59 -27.08
CA ALA A 10 12.63 -3.62 -26.01
C ALA A 10 13.73 -2.55 -25.95
N THR A 11 14.99 -2.95 -26.12
CA THR A 11 16.13 -2.01 -26.15
C THR A 11 16.10 -1.11 -27.38
N LEU A 12 15.78 -1.65 -28.56
CA LEU A 12 15.56 -0.86 -29.78
C LEU A 12 14.37 0.10 -29.62
N GLN A 13 13.28 -0.38 -29.02
CA GLN A 13 12.12 0.44 -28.75
C GLN A 13 12.49 1.62 -27.83
N ARG A 14 13.17 1.39 -26.70
CA ARG A 14 13.69 2.46 -25.81
C ARG A 14 14.49 3.50 -26.58
N PHE A 15 15.41 3.05 -27.43
CA PHE A 15 16.24 3.95 -28.22
C PHE A 15 15.40 4.85 -29.14
N THR A 16 14.37 4.30 -29.77
CA THR A 16 13.49 5.05 -30.69
C THR A 16 12.40 5.88 -29.99
N SER A 17 12.10 5.63 -28.71
CA SER A 17 10.99 6.23 -27.97
C SER A 17 11.43 7.21 -26.87
N GLY A 18 12.57 7.86 -27.05
CA GLY A 18 13.04 8.88 -26.12
C GLY A 18 13.53 8.34 -24.77
N GLY A 19 13.88 7.05 -24.71
CA GLY A 19 14.49 6.40 -23.55
C GLY A 19 13.52 5.69 -22.60
N PHE A 20 12.20 5.75 -22.83
CA PHE A 20 11.19 5.16 -21.95
C PHE A 20 10.36 4.07 -22.65
N LEU A 21 9.93 3.05 -21.91
CA LEU A 21 8.92 2.09 -22.34
C LEU A 21 7.63 2.21 -21.52
N THR A 22 6.54 1.72 -22.09
CA THR A 22 5.33 1.45 -21.32
C THR A 22 5.63 0.46 -20.19
N GLY A 23 5.21 0.82 -18.97
CA GLY A 23 5.41 0.04 -17.76
C GLY A 23 6.65 0.44 -16.95
N ASP A 24 7.56 1.24 -17.52
CA ASP A 24 8.73 1.73 -16.81
C ASP A 24 8.32 2.60 -15.61
N LEU A 25 9.09 2.48 -14.53
CA LEU A 25 8.91 3.29 -13.33
C LEU A 25 9.75 4.54 -13.43
N VAL A 26 9.13 5.67 -13.10
CA VAL A 26 9.73 6.99 -13.32
C VAL A 26 9.61 7.82 -12.06
N LYS A 27 10.51 8.79 -11.92
CA LYS A 27 10.43 9.85 -10.92
C LYS A 27 10.38 11.20 -11.64
N LEU A 28 9.66 12.14 -11.05
CA LEU A 28 9.68 13.52 -11.52
C LEU A 28 10.99 14.17 -11.09
N LYS A 29 11.60 14.93 -11.99
CA LYS A 29 12.75 15.77 -11.65
C LYS A 29 12.39 16.75 -10.54
N SER A 30 13.33 16.98 -9.62
CA SER A 30 13.14 17.89 -8.48
C SER A 30 12.75 19.32 -8.87
N ASN A 31 13.11 19.75 -10.08
CA ASN A 31 12.81 21.07 -10.64
C ASN A 31 11.61 21.09 -11.62
N CYS A 32 10.76 20.05 -11.64
CA CYS A 32 9.67 19.91 -12.63
C CYS A 32 8.71 21.12 -12.70
N THR A 33 8.38 21.73 -11.56
CA THR A 33 7.45 22.88 -11.46
C THR A 33 8.04 24.20 -11.94
N SER A 34 9.37 24.31 -11.96
CA SER A 34 10.08 25.52 -12.38
C SER A 34 10.58 25.47 -13.82
N SER A 35 10.29 24.37 -14.53
CA SER A 35 10.64 24.19 -15.94
C SER A 35 9.91 25.21 -16.83
N ASP A 36 10.54 25.59 -17.94
CA ASP A 36 9.95 26.52 -18.90
C ASP A 36 8.71 25.95 -19.58
N TRP A 37 8.61 24.62 -19.63
CA TRP A 37 7.39 23.95 -20.03
C TRP A 37 6.27 24.17 -19.01
N ALA A 38 6.51 23.91 -17.73
CA ALA A 38 5.51 24.02 -16.66
C ALA A 38 4.95 25.44 -16.54
N LYS A 39 5.79 26.48 -16.67
CA LYS A 39 5.36 27.89 -16.60
C LYS A 39 4.33 28.28 -17.66
N LYS A 40 4.30 27.58 -18.80
CA LYS A 40 3.36 27.84 -19.91
C LYS A 40 2.05 27.07 -19.77
N GLN A 41 1.96 26.14 -18.82
CA GLN A 41 0.81 25.27 -18.67
C GLN A 41 -0.31 25.94 -17.87
N PRO A 42 -1.58 25.52 -18.10
CA PRO A 42 -2.70 26.02 -17.33
C PRO A 42 -2.62 25.58 -15.85
N SER A 43 -3.27 26.35 -14.97
CA SER A 43 -3.17 26.17 -13.51
C SER A 43 -3.62 24.79 -13.04
N ASN A 44 -4.66 24.23 -13.65
CA ASN A 44 -5.16 22.89 -13.36
C ASN A 44 -4.12 21.78 -13.61
N LEU A 45 -3.29 21.91 -14.66
CA LEU A 45 -2.23 20.94 -14.94
C LEU A 45 -1.09 21.12 -13.93
N LEU A 46 -0.76 22.36 -13.57
CA LEU A 46 0.25 22.65 -12.55
C LEU A 46 -0.12 22.12 -11.17
N GLU A 47 -1.40 22.18 -10.79
CA GLU A 47 -1.92 21.57 -9.56
C GLU A 47 -1.73 20.07 -9.57
N LYS A 48 -2.13 19.38 -10.65
CA LYS A 48 -1.89 17.94 -10.81
C LYS A 48 -0.41 17.59 -10.80
N LEU A 49 0.45 18.38 -11.45
CA LEU A 49 1.88 18.15 -11.44
C LEU A 49 2.45 18.22 -10.00
N LYS A 50 1.95 19.15 -9.19
CA LYS A 50 2.32 19.24 -7.76
C LYS A 50 1.80 18.05 -6.97
N GLU A 51 0.60 17.57 -7.25
CA GLU A 51 0.05 16.34 -6.63
C GLU A 51 0.94 15.13 -6.95
N PHE A 52 1.34 14.95 -8.22
CA PHE A 52 2.23 13.88 -8.63
C PHE A 52 3.64 14.02 -8.02
N ALA A 53 4.15 15.24 -7.86
CA ALA A 53 5.45 15.49 -7.25
C ALA A 53 5.46 15.32 -5.73
N ALA A 54 4.33 15.55 -5.06
CA ALA A 54 4.17 15.38 -3.61
C ALA A 54 3.84 13.94 -3.21
N THR A 55 3.44 13.11 -4.17
CA THR A 55 3.02 11.74 -3.92
C THR A 55 4.24 10.82 -3.76
N ASP A 56 4.24 10.04 -2.68
CA ASP A 56 5.25 8.99 -2.43
C ASP A 56 4.93 7.68 -3.17
N LYS A 57 3.80 7.59 -3.88
CA LYS A 57 3.42 6.40 -4.65
C LYS A 57 4.28 6.24 -5.91
N HIS A 58 4.33 5.01 -6.41
CA HIS A 58 5.00 4.71 -7.66
C HIS A 58 4.34 5.39 -8.85
N LEU A 59 5.16 5.95 -9.74
CA LEU A 59 4.72 6.51 -11.01
C LEU A 59 5.16 5.60 -12.15
N ARG A 60 4.24 5.27 -13.04
CA ARG A 60 4.55 4.45 -14.23
C ARG A 60 4.21 5.15 -15.53
N VAL A 61 4.97 4.80 -16.56
CA VAL A 61 4.67 5.21 -17.93
C VAL A 61 3.55 4.34 -18.49
N SER A 62 2.42 4.94 -18.84
CA SER A 62 1.31 4.27 -19.51
C SER A 62 1.54 4.21 -21.02
N ALA A 63 1.90 5.34 -21.63
CA ALA A 63 2.14 5.42 -23.07
C ALA A 63 3.22 6.45 -23.38
N VAL A 64 4.04 6.16 -24.38
CA VAL A 64 4.98 7.11 -24.96
C VAL A 64 4.42 7.61 -26.28
N LYS A 65 4.32 8.92 -26.42
CA LYS A 65 3.78 9.62 -27.59
C LYS A 65 4.83 10.56 -28.15
N THR A 66 4.83 10.68 -29.46
CA THR A 66 5.66 11.66 -30.15
C THR A 66 4.81 12.86 -30.55
N LEU A 67 5.38 14.06 -30.56
CA LEU A 67 4.65 15.25 -31.02
C LEU A 67 4.16 15.09 -32.47
N ARG A 68 5.00 14.44 -33.29
CA ARG A 68 4.72 14.13 -34.69
C ARG A 68 4.94 12.64 -34.94
N PRO A 69 4.07 11.97 -35.71
CA PRO A 69 4.28 10.57 -36.05
C PRO A 69 5.57 10.44 -36.88
N ALA A 70 6.49 9.59 -36.43
CA ALA A 70 7.69 9.26 -37.19
C ALA A 70 7.28 8.38 -38.37
N VAL A 71 7.50 8.84 -39.60
CA VAL A 71 7.33 8.00 -40.79
C VAL A 71 8.71 7.46 -41.16
N SER A 72 9.03 6.25 -40.72
CA SER A 72 10.30 5.62 -41.10
C SER A 72 10.26 5.26 -42.59
N GLY A 73 10.95 6.03 -43.43
CA GLY A 73 11.07 5.69 -44.86
C GLY A 73 11.49 6.85 -45.78
N GLY A 74 11.25 8.10 -45.38
CA GLY A 74 11.77 9.26 -46.11
C GLY A 74 13.09 9.71 -45.51
N GLY A 75 14.20 9.64 -46.24
CA GLY A 75 15.53 10.10 -45.80
C GLY A 75 15.67 11.62 -45.57
N MET A 76 14.58 12.30 -45.22
CA MET A 76 14.53 13.73 -44.92
C MET A 76 14.55 13.94 -43.40
N ALA A 77 15.44 14.81 -42.94
CA ALA A 77 15.61 15.12 -41.52
C ALA A 77 14.33 15.66 -40.83
N ALA A 78 13.39 16.20 -41.61
CA ALA A 78 12.08 16.65 -41.12
C ALA A 78 11.13 15.53 -40.66
N HIS A 79 11.47 14.27 -40.91
CA HIS A 79 10.71 13.09 -40.45
C HIS A 79 11.24 12.51 -39.13
N HIS A 80 12.26 13.13 -38.52
CA HIS A 80 12.72 12.76 -37.20
C HIS A 80 11.74 13.26 -36.12
N VAL A 81 11.69 12.54 -35.01
CA VAL A 81 10.90 12.93 -33.83
C VAL A 81 11.70 13.94 -33.04
N ASP A 82 11.17 15.14 -32.84
CA ASP A 82 11.82 16.15 -32.01
C ASP A 82 11.54 15.90 -30.52
N ASP A 83 10.26 15.87 -30.14
CA ASP A 83 9.85 15.80 -28.73
C ASP A 83 9.03 14.55 -28.42
N PHE A 84 9.33 13.96 -27.25
CA PHE A 84 8.61 12.84 -26.66
C PHE A 84 7.79 13.30 -25.46
N TYR A 85 6.54 12.86 -25.40
CA TYR A 85 5.61 13.05 -24.30
C TYR A 85 5.23 11.70 -23.73
N CYS A 86 5.29 11.56 -22.41
CA CYS A 86 4.91 10.34 -21.71
C CYS A 86 3.61 10.60 -20.94
N ASP A 87 2.65 9.70 -21.10
CA ASP A 87 1.50 9.60 -20.21
C ASP A 87 1.95 8.85 -18.95
N ILE A 88 1.76 9.45 -17.80
CA ILE A 88 2.17 8.93 -16.49
C ILE A 88 0.93 8.64 -15.67
N VAL A 89 0.99 7.55 -14.92
CA VAL A 89 -0.04 7.12 -13.98
C VAL A 89 0.54 6.96 -12.59
N MET A 90 -0.28 7.23 -11.57
CA MET A 90 0.05 6.82 -10.21
C MET A 90 -0.46 5.40 -9.98
N GLU A 91 0.41 4.54 -9.48
CA GLU A 91 0.06 3.18 -9.09
C GLU A 91 -0.24 3.15 -7.59
N GLU A 92 -1.49 2.85 -7.23
CA GLU A 92 -1.89 2.72 -5.81
C GLU A 92 -1.63 1.30 -5.29
N ALA A 93 -1.89 0.30 -6.12
CA ALA A 93 -1.58 -1.09 -5.88
C ALA A 93 -1.11 -1.72 -7.20
N PRO A 94 -0.40 -2.86 -7.18
CA PRO A 94 0.05 -3.53 -8.39
C PRO A 94 -1.09 -3.75 -9.40
N GLY A 95 -1.02 -3.05 -10.54
CA GLY A 95 -2.05 -3.10 -11.59
C GLY A 95 -3.29 -2.22 -11.38
N LEU A 96 -3.37 -1.46 -10.28
CA LEU A 96 -4.39 -0.45 -10.04
C LEU A 96 -3.82 0.95 -10.26
N PHE A 97 -4.19 1.54 -11.39
CA PHE A 97 -3.72 2.84 -11.83
C PHE A 97 -4.77 3.93 -11.57
N HIS A 98 -4.32 5.03 -10.98
CA HIS A 98 -5.14 6.19 -10.70
C HIS A 98 -4.47 7.47 -11.17
N GLN A 99 -5.30 8.35 -11.71
CA GLN A 99 -4.93 9.65 -12.27
C GLN A 99 -3.91 9.58 -13.41
N PHE A 100 -4.09 10.44 -14.40
CA PHE A 100 -3.27 10.44 -15.61
C PHE A 100 -2.80 11.86 -15.89
N ILE A 101 -1.52 12.00 -16.22
CA ILE A 101 -0.93 13.26 -16.66
C ILE A 101 0.03 13.01 -17.81
N THR A 102 -0.02 13.87 -18.83
CA THR A 102 0.93 13.80 -19.95
C THR A 102 2.02 14.84 -19.71
N LEU A 103 3.27 14.39 -19.62
CA LEU A 103 4.44 15.26 -19.40
C LEU A 103 5.50 15.04 -20.49
N PRO A 104 6.31 16.05 -20.80
CA PRO A 104 7.51 15.87 -21.61
C PRO A 104 8.45 14.85 -20.96
N ALA A 105 9.09 14.01 -21.78
CA ALA A 105 10.09 13.04 -21.33
C ALA A 105 11.27 13.71 -20.59
N GLU A 106 11.58 14.97 -20.91
CA GLU A 106 12.64 15.74 -20.26
C GLU A 106 12.42 15.99 -18.77
N LEU A 107 11.16 15.99 -18.30
CA LEU A 107 10.83 16.21 -16.89
C LEU A 107 10.87 14.93 -16.05
N LEU A 108 11.17 13.80 -16.70
CA LEU A 108 11.18 12.48 -16.10
C LEU A 108 12.60 11.96 -15.95
N GLU A 109 12.79 11.20 -14.89
CA GLU A 109 13.98 10.39 -14.66
C GLU A 109 13.54 8.93 -14.60
N TYR A 110 14.25 8.10 -15.37
CA TYR A 110 14.07 6.66 -15.30
C TYR A 110 14.58 6.17 -13.94
N GLN A 111 13.73 5.44 -13.22
CA GLN A 111 14.16 4.74 -12.03
C GLN A 111 14.57 3.33 -12.43
N GLU A 112 15.88 3.08 -12.37
CA GLU A 112 16.41 1.75 -12.63
C GLU A 112 15.84 0.76 -11.61
N GLN A 113 15.25 -0.30 -12.15
CA GLN A 113 14.90 -1.49 -11.39
C GLN A 113 15.83 -2.57 -11.89
N ASP A 114 16.53 -3.22 -10.97
CA ASP A 114 17.21 -4.46 -11.26
C ASP A 114 16.14 -5.55 -11.53
N ILE A 115 16.56 -6.81 -11.62
CA ILE A 115 15.70 -7.98 -11.85
C ILE A 115 14.59 -8.13 -10.78
N ASN A 116 14.70 -7.43 -9.66
CA ASN A 116 13.78 -7.48 -8.52
C ASN A 116 12.60 -6.50 -8.66
N LEU A 117 11.58 -6.69 -7.81
CA LEU A 117 10.49 -5.73 -7.70
C LEU A 117 11.01 -4.36 -7.24
N PRO A 118 10.36 -3.26 -7.67
CA PRO A 118 10.67 -1.94 -7.13
C PRO A 118 10.54 -1.93 -5.62
N GLU A 119 11.43 -1.17 -4.98
CA GLU A 119 11.34 -0.92 -3.55
C GLU A 119 10.01 -0.25 -3.24
N LEU A 120 9.26 -0.83 -2.29
CA LEU A 120 8.00 -0.27 -1.86
C LEU A 120 8.25 1.13 -1.26
N PRO A 121 7.44 2.14 -1.58
CA PRO A 121 7.57 3.45 -0.96
C PRO A 121 7.32 3.38 0.54
N ASP A 122 7.94 4.28 1.29
CA ASP A 122 7.90 4.26 2.75
C ASP A 122 6.48 4.47 3.30
N SER A 123 5.62 5.20 2.57
CA SER A 123 4.20 5.35 2.92
C SER A 123 3.39 4.06 2.82
N LEU A 124 3.79 3.11 1.98
CA LEU A 124 3.12 1.83 1.77
C LEU A 124 3.75 0.70 2.58
N LYS A 125 4.95 0.91 3.12
CA LYS A 125 5.51 0.02 4.14
C LYS A 125 4.60 0.11 5.36
N GLY A 126 4.06 -1.04 5.78
CA GLY A 126 3.40 -1.10 7.08
C GLY A 126 4.34 -0.55 8.14
N LYS A 127 3.80 0.15 9.14
CA LYS A 127 4.53 0.47 10.37
C LYS A 127 4.80 -0.85 11.10
N GLY A 128 5.71 -1.65 10.57
CA GLY A 128 6.10 -2.92 11.11
C GLY A 128 6.94 -2.66 12.34
N SER A 129 6.30 -2.60 13.51
CA SER A 129 6.93 -3.13 14.71
C SER A 129 6.76 -4.64 14.66
N THR A 130 7.73 -5.31 14.07
CA THR A 130 7.90 -6.77 14.08
C THR A 130 9.41 -6.97 14.11
N GLU A 131 10.05 -7.43 15.18
CA GLU A 131 9.77 -8.65 15.94
C GLU A 131 10.43 -8.52 17.34
N GLY A 132 9.71 -8.19 18.42
CA GLY A 132 10.33 -8.27 19.76
C GLY A 132 9.64 -7.53 20.90
N GLU A 133 9.18 -6.30 20.68
CA GLU A 133 8.53 -5.53 21.75
C GLU A 133 7.15 -5.08 21.28
N PRO A 134 6.06 -5.67 21.79
CA PRO A 134 4.75 -5.05 21.66
C PRO A 134 4.85 -3.64 22.23
N GLU A 135 4.42 -2.64 21.46
CA GLU A 135 4.31 -1.29 21.99
C GLU A 135 3.39 -1.33 23.21
N GLU A 136 3.89 -0.90 24.37
CA GLU A 136 3.08 -0.76 25.57
C GLU A 136 2.01 0.30 25.27
N LEU A 137 0.80 -0.17 24.95
CA LEU A 137 -0.37 0.68 24.96
C LEU A 137 -0.46 1.26 26.38
N THR A 138 -0.20 2.56 26.52
CA THR A 138 -0.58 3.28 27.75
C THR A 138 -2.09 3.32 27.79
N ILE A 139 -2.70 2.27 28.32
CA ILE A 139 -4.11 2.22 28.65
C ILE A 139 -4.30 3.30 29.72
N LYS A 140 -4.76 4.48 29.30
CA LYS A 140 -5.31 5.43 30.26
C LYS A 140 -6.55 4.77 30.80
N SER A 141 -6.45 4.23 32.02
CA SER A 141 -7.57 3.77 32.83
C SER A 141 -8.58 4.90 32.90
N THR A 142 -9.50 4.87 31.96
CA THR A 142 -10.72 5.64 31.99
C THR A 142 -11.69 4.66 32.61
N ASP A 143 -12.40 5.06 33.68
CA ASP A 143 -13.39 4.24 34.38
C ASP A 143 -14.54 3.86 33.43
N ASN A 144 -14.28 2.95 32.50
CA ASN A 144 -15.19 2.55 31.45
C ASN A 144 -15.54 1.07 31.68
N PRO A 145 -16.76 0.77 32.13
CA PRO A 145 -17.17 -0.59 32.50
C PRO A 145 -17.28 -1.57 31.31
N MET A 146 -16.93 -1.15 30.10
CA MET A 146 -16.86 -1.94 28.88
C MET A 146 -15.42 -2.25 28.43
N ASP A 147 -14.41 -1.94 29.25
CA ASP A 147 -13.03 -2.25 28.94
C ASP A 147 -12.80 -3.78 28.97
N PRO A 148 -12.31 -4.40 27.87
CA PRO A 148 -12.09 -5.84 27.80
C PRO A 148 -11.14 -6.38 28.89
N VAL A 149 -10.22 -5.53 29.37
CA VAL A 149 -9.28 -5.87 30.45
C VAL A 149 -10.02 -6.03 31.78
N GLU A 150 -11.00 -5.17 32.06
CA GLU A 150 -11.82 -5.28 33.27
C GLU A 150 -12.89 -6.37 33.16
N GLN A 151 -13.39 -6.65 31.95
CA GLN A 151 -14.36 -7.74 31.71
C GLN A 151 -13.75 -9.14 31.87
N THR A 152 -12.44 -9.30 31.62
CA THR A 152 -11.74 -10.58 31.78
C THR A 152 -10.94 -10.69 33.08
N ARG A 153 -10.88 -9.61 33.87
CA ARG A 153 -10.30 -9.62 35.21
C ARG A 153 -11.23 -10.38 36.15
N GLY A 154 -11.17 -11.71 36.06
CA GLY A 154 -11.74 -12.61 37.04
C GLY A 154 -11.37 -12.14 38.44
N VAL A 155 -12.32 -12.31 39.36
CA VAL A 155 -12.22 -11.91 40.76
C VAL A 155 -10.84 -12.32 41.30
N GLY A 156 -10.13 -11.37 41.92
CA GLY A 156 -8.71 -11.52 42.26
C GLY A 156 -8.41 -12.80 43.03
N ASP A 157 -7.14 -13.21 43.07
CA ASP A 157 -6.64 -14.50 43.61
C ASP A 157 -7.20 -14.96 44.97
N LYS A 158 -7.84 -14.06 45.73
CA LYS A 158 -8.53 -14.35 47.00
C LYS A 158 -9.86 -15.10 46.85
N ASP A 159 -10.50 -15.08 45.68
CA ASP A 159 -11.80 -15.72 45.42
C ASP A 159 -11.69 -17.04 44.63
N ARG A 160 -10.49 -17.64 44.61
CA ARG A 160 -10.26 -18.96 44.00
C ARG A 160 -10.66 -20.16 44.87
N SER A 161 -11.23 -19.93 46.05
CA SER A 161 -11.88 -20.99 46.82
C SER A 161 -13.39 -20.95 46.59
N MET A 162 -13.98 -22.06 46.13
CA MET A 162 -15.42 -22.22 46.25
C MET A 162 -15.78 -22.21 47.74
N THR A 163 -16.74 -21.38 48.14
CA THR A 163 -17.36 -21.51 49.46
C THR A 163 -18.13 -22.82 49.50
N ASP A 164 -17.64 -23.78 50.28
CA ASP A 164 -18.37 -24.99 50.67
C ASP A 164 -19.62 -24.58 51.47
N THR A 165 -20.68 -24.20 50.77
CA THR A 165 -21.94 -23.75 51.38
C THR A 165 -23.11 -24.70 51.12
N ASN A 166 -22.83 -25.93 50.69
CA ASN A 166 -23.86 -26.93 50.41
C ASN A 166 -23.87 -28.13 51.36
N ASN A 167 -23.47 -27.96 52.62
CA ASN A 167 -23.80 -28.95 53.64
C ASN A 167 -24.16 -28.30 54.99
N THR A 168 -25.28 -27.59 55.01
CA THR A 168 -26.08 -27.55 56.24
C THR A 168 -27.06 -28.72 56.13
N ASP A 169 -26.89 -29.71 57.00
CA ASP A 169 -27.89 -30.76 57.23
C ASP A 169 -29.18 -30.10 57.74
N VAL A 170 -29.99 -29.56 56.83
CA VAL A 170 -31.35 -29.14 57.14
C VAL A 170 -32.16 -30.43 57.26
N ILE A 171 -32.22 -30.97 58.47
CA ILE A 171 -33.19 -31.99 58.83
C ILE A 171 -34.57 -31.41 58.51
N ASN A 172 -35.21 -31.95 57.47
CA ASN A 172 -36.58 -31.60 57.11
C ASN A 172 -37.49 -31.88 58.33
N PRO A 173 -38.23 -30.89 58.87
CA PRO A 173 -39.07 -31.09 60.04
C PRO A 173 -40.28 -32.02 59.78
N ASN A 174 -40.57 -32.36 58.53
CA ASN A 174 -41.54 -33.38 58.18
C ASN A 174 -40.87 -34.74 57.96
N THR A 175 -40.95 -35.60 58.97
CA THR A 175 -40.30 -36.93 59.04
C THR A 175 -40.89 -38.01 58.13
N GLN A 176 -41.84 -37.69 57.24
CA GLN A 176 -42.44 -38.67 56.32
C GLN A 176 -41.72 -38.78 54.97
N ASP A 177 -40.86 -37.83 54.59
CA ASP A 177 -40.18 -37.81 53.29
C ASP A 177 -38.70 -38.23 53.34
N ASN A 178 -38.21 -38.73 54.48
CA ASN A 178 -36.86 -39.26 54.58
C ASN A 178 -36.83 -40.72 54.08
N PHE A 179 -36.80 -40.89 52.75
CA PHE A 179 -36.54 -42.19 52.13
C PHE A 179 -35.10 -42.63 52.44
N ASN A 180 -34.98 -43.56 53.38
CA ASN A 180 -33.73 -44.19 53.76
C ASN A 180 -33.33 -45.20 52.68
N THR A 181 -32.49 -44.80 51.72
CA THR A 181 -31.90 -45.74 50.76
C THR A 181 -30.75 -46.50 51.44
N SER A 182 -31.09 -47.65 52.02
CA SER A 182 -30.10 -48.67 52.36
C SER A 182 -29.42 -49.14 51.09
N VAL A 183 -28.12 -48.87 50.98
CA VAL A 183 -27.22 -49.41 49.96
C VAL A 183 -27.19 -50.94 50.12
N TYR A 184 -27.63 -51.68 49.10
CA TYR A 184 -27.33 -53.11 49.00
C TYR A 184 -25.87 -53.26 48.54
N MET A 185 -25.13 -54.12 49.26
CA MET A 185 -23.78 -54.59 48.92
C MET A 185 -23.74 -55.30 47.57
#